data_AF-A0A348AFQ4-F1
#
_entry.id   AF-A0A348AFQ4-F1
#
_cell.length_a   1.000
_cell.length_b   1.000
_cell.length_c   1.000
_cell.angle_alpha   90.00
_cell.angle_beta   90.00
_cell.angle_gamma   90.00
#
_symmetry.space_group_name_H-M   'P 1'
#
loop_
_entity.id
_entity.type
_entity.pdbx_description
1 polymer ?
#
loop_
_entity_poly.entity_id
_entity_poly.type
_entity_poly.pdbx_seq_one_letter_code
_entity_poly.pdbx_strand_id
1 'polypeptide(L)'
;MSVAVVDVREWQNVLDLKTGKKTVNDTIVVAMVKEVLQRHAYPGDTDLQSNRWVTDTALDLIAHYDPQLVFISYAQQYFSTRFTLLPEITRQAMYDAVFAEIDRFKKQSGFPVVVVGTGDMIPVAGSIDLSKLDGLAISSSWATRYAGLYGISEADMDYIKKIDQIERVVGKEEFLSIFHGKPEDGERLPDYLAVSRQGFAFKSHYLRQLVMVPAYNDVIPVSVISEDIASITDISNHILTRLNNGKVALVLVEGIGAKDFRIPYKLCANGRGWFYYEPGEAQYLAITQGKHQFFAYPPGYRYYLEDDENKKYPFSGYFSTIPDNTLGSRFSGRSIAVGNRSMFMHTTTGTDIAIECFARNLYNQGCLGVVHRDDKYEMTASKEWRAL
;
A
#
# COMPACT_ATOMS: atom_id res chain seq x y z
N MET A 1 -16.44 10.58 -13.32
CA MET A 1 -16.94 10.16 -11.98
C MET A 1 -16.37 8.78 -11.72
N SER A 2 -15.82 8.49 -10.52
CA SER A 2 -15.20 7.18 -10.26
C SER A 2 -16.23 6.13 -9.83
N VAL A 3 -16.14 4.94 -10.40
CA VAL A 3 -17.07 3.82 -10.18
C VAL A 3 -16.35 2.69 -9.47
N ALA A 4 -17.03 2.08 -8.50
CA ALA A 4 -16.59 0.86 -7.83
C ALA A 4 -17.45 -0.33 -8.29
N VAL A 5 -16.79 -1.45 -8.60
CA VAL A 5 -17.40 -2.74 -8.88
C VAL A 5 -16.99 -3.69 -7.74
N VAL A 6 -17.94 -4.01 -6.87
CA VAL A 6 -17.73 -5.00 -5.80
C VAL A 6 -18.19 -6.35 -6.32
N ASP A 7 -17.28 -7.32 -6.33
CA ASP A 7 -17.55 -8.69 -6.74
C ASP A 7 -17.37 -9.64 -5.55
N VAL A 8 -18.44 -10.33 -5.18
CA VAL A 8 -18.43 -11.32 -4.09
C VAL A 8 -18.62 -12.76 -4.62
N ARG A 9 -18.18 -13.01 -5.85
CA ARG A 9 -18.32 -14.23 -6.67
C ARG A 9 -19.72 -14.48 -7.20
N GLU A 10 -20.72 -14.50 -6.32
CA GLU A 10 -22.10 -14.87 -6.71
C GLU A 10 -22.85 -13.71 -7.37
N TRP A 11 -22.46 -12.48 -7.06
CA TRP A 11 -23.06 -11.27 -7.61
C TRP A 11 -22.06 -10.11 -7.63
N GLN A 12 -22.38 -9.11 -8.45
CA GLN A 12 -21.63 -7.86 -8.55
C GLN A 12 -22.54 -6.65 -8.31
N ASN A 13 -22.03 -5.64 -7.61
CA ASN A 13 -22.68 -4.33 -7.50
C ASN A 13 -21.80 -3.25 -8.11
N VAL A 14 -22.44 -2.33 -8.84
CA VAL A 14 -21.81 -1.10 -9.37
C VAL A 14 -22.23 0.07 -8.50
N LEU A 15 -21.25 0.76 -7.93
CA LEU A 15 -21.43 1.79 -6.91
C LEU A 15 -20.68 3.07 -7.30
N ASP A 16 -21.22 4.23 -6.95
CA ASP A 16 -20.45 5.47 -6.94
C ASP A 16 -19.40 5.38 -5.82
N LEU A 17 -18.11 5.47 -6.16
CA LEU A 17 -17.03 5.25 -5.19
C LEU A 17 -17.09 6.25 -4.03
N LYS A 18 -17.51 7.50 -4.30
CA LYS A 18 -17.49 8.59 -3.31
C LYS A 18 -18.60 8.48 -2.27
N THR A 19 -19.79 8.04 -2.69
CA THR A 19 -20.99 7.98 -1.82
C THR A 19 -21.34 6.56 -1.39
N GLY A 20 -20.80 5.55 -2.06
CA GLY A 20 -21.12 4.15 -1.88
C GLY A 20 -22.52 3.73 -2.34
N LYS A 21 -23.27 4.64 -2.97
CA LYS A 21 -24.63 4.36 -3.45
C LYS A 21 -24.57 3.58 -4.76
N LYS A 22 -25.54 2.66 -4.95
CA LYS A 22 -25.72 1.97 -6.23
C LYS A 22 -25.89 2.98 -7.35
N THR A 23 -25.26 2.70 -8.48
CA THR A 23 -25.34 3.52 -9.69
C THR A 23 -25.50 2.62 -10.91
N VAL A 24 -26.01 3.18 -12.00
CA VAL A 24 -26.06 2.53 -13.31
C VAL A 24 -24.97 3.19 -14.14
N ASN A 25 -23.86 2.48 -14.31
CA ASN A 25 -22.78 2.88 -15.21
C ASN A 25 -22.32 1.65 -15.97
N ASP A 26 -22.60 1.64 -17.27
CA ASP A 26 -22.34 0.53 -18.17
C ASP A 26 -21.38 0.94 -19.29
N THR A 27 -20.39 1.80 -18.98
CA THR A 27 -19.34 2.08 -19.97
C THR A 27 -18.59 0.80 -20.31
N ILE A 28 -18.00 0.74 -21.51
CA ILE A 28 -17.26 -0.43 -21.98
C ILE A 28 -16.13 -0.83 -21.01
N VAL A 29 -15.53 0.16 -20.34
CA VAL A 29 -14.50 -0.07 -19.31
C VAL A 29 -15.08 -0.71 -18.06
N VAL A 30 -16.26 -0.27 -17.59
CA VAL A 30 -16.92 -0.90 -16.43
C VAL A 30 -17.36 -2.33 -16.76
N ALA A 31 -17.89 -2.57 -17.96
CA ALA A 31 -18.25 -3.90 -18.42
C ALA A 31 -17.04 -4.84 -18.47
N MET A 32 -15.92 -4.39 -19.05
CA MET A 32 -14.66 -5.13 -19.05
C MET A 32 -14.17 -5.45 -17.62
N VAL A 33 -14.18 -4.48 -16.70
CA VAL A 33 -13.77 -4.72 -15.30
C VAL A 33 -14.66 -5.76 -14.64
N LYS A 34 -15.97 -5.72 -14.86
CA LYS A 34 -16.91 -6.74 -14.35
C LYS A 34 -16.53 -8.13 -14.84
N GLU A 35 -16.24 -8.29 -16.12
CA GLU A 35 -15.86 -9.59 -16.67
C GLU A 35 -14.53 -10.11 -16.13
N VAL A 36 -13.52 -9.23 -16.00
CA VAL A 36 -12.23 -9.60 -15.40
C VAL A 36 -12.43 -10.09 -13.96
N LEU A 37 -13.19 -9.36 -13.15
CA LEU A 37 -13.45 -9.75 -11.76
C LEU A 37 -14.15 -11.12 -11.66
N GLN A 38 -15.11 -11.41 -12.55
CA GLN A 38 -15.80 -12.70 -12.58
C GLN A 38 -14.86 -13.87 -12.91
N ARG A 39 -13.87 -13.66 -13.78
CA ARG A 39 -12.88 -14.69 -14.15
C ARG A 39 -11.86 -14.94 -13.04
N HIS A 40 -11.60 -13.94 -12.19
CA HIS A 40 -10.51 -13.96 -11.20
C HIS A 40 -11.04 -13.73 -9.79
N ALA A 41 -11.66 -14.76 -9.21
CA ALA A 41 -12.05 -14.73 -7.80
C ALA A 41 -10.84 -14.71 -6.87
N TYR A 42 -10.79 -13.76 -5.92
CA TYR A 42 -9.67 -13.66 -4.98
C TYR A 42 -9.60 -14.89 -4.05
N PRO A 43 -8.42 -15.55 -3.91
CA PRO A 43 -8.28 -16.73 -3.07
C PRO A 43 -8.15 -16.40 -1.57
N GLY A 44 -7.55 -15.27 -1.20
CA GLY A 44 -7.35 -14.84 0.19
C GLY A 44 -5.94 -14.31 0.47
N ASP A 45 -5.77 -13.52 1.53
CA ASP A 45 -4.51 -12.81 1.84
C ASP A 45 -3.35 -13.72 2.20
N THR A 46 -3.62 -14.89 2.78
CA THR A 46 -2.60 -15.87 3.18
C THR A 46 -2.55 -17.09 2.27
N ASP A 47 -3.38 -17.12 1.21
CA ASP A 47 -3.41 -18.23 0.26
C ASP A 47 -2.20 -18.18 -0.67
N LEU A 48 -1.57 -19.34 -0.93
CA LEU A 48 -0.37 -19.43 -1.77
C LEU A 48 -0.62 -19.02 -3.23
N GLN A 49 -1.87 -19.04 -3.71
CA GLN A 49 -2.24 -18.58 -5.04
C GLN A 49 -2.49 -17.07 -5.11
N SER A 50 -2.39 -16.33 -4.00
CA SER A 50 -2.72 -14.90 -3.96
C SER A 50 -1.83 -14.04 -4.86
N ASN A 51 -0.51 -14.27 -4.90
CA ASN A 51 0.37 -13.57 -5.83
C ASN A 51 0.12 -13.99 -7.28
N ARG A 52 -0.23 -15.26 -7.53
CA ARG A 52 -0.61 -15.73 -8.87
C ARG A 52 -1.87 -15.03 -9.37
N TRP A 53 -2.89 -14.88 -8.51
CA TRP A 53 -4.11 -14.14 -8.82
C TRP A 53 -3.82 -12.70 -9.27
N VAL A 54 -2.90 -12.01 -8.59
CA VAL A 54 -2.47 -10.64 -8.98
C VAL A 54 -1.92 -10.65 -10.41
N THR A 55 -1.01 -11.57 -10.73
CA THR A 55 -0.42 -11.67 -12.06
C THR A 55 -1.46 -12.02 -13.12
N ASP A 56 -2.33 -13.00 -12.88
CA ASP A 56 -3.34 -13.46 -13.85
C ASP A 56 -4.36 -12.34 -14.14
N THR A 57 -4.81 -11.64 -13.10
CA THR A 57 -5.71 -10.48 -13.22
C THR A 57 -5.06 -9.32 -13.99
N ALA A 58 -3.78 -9.03 -13.71
CA ALA A 58 -3.05 -7.98 -14.41
C ALA A 58 -2.86 -8.29 -15.90
N LEU A 59 -2.53 -9.54 -16.24
CA LEU A 59 -2.39 -9.97 -17.64
C LEU A 59 -3.71 -9.91 -18.40
N ASP A 60 -4.83 -10.28 -17.76
CA ASP A 60 -6.17 -10.16 -18.34
C ASP A 60 -6.51 -8.69 -18.63
N LEU A 61 -6.30 -7.78 -17.67
CA LEU A 61 -6.46 -6.34 -17.89
C LEU A 61 -5.53 -5.80 -18.98
N ILE A 62 -4.29 -6.28 -19.08
CA ILE A 62 -3.37 -5.85 -20.14
C ILE A 62 -3.92 -6.25 -21.52
N ALA A 63 -4.45 -7.46 -21.65
CA ALA A 63 -4.99 -7.96 -22.91
C ALA A 63 -6.19 -7.15 -23.40
N HIS A 64 -7.03 -6.64 -22.50
CA HIS A 64 -8.26 -5.92 -22.87
C HIS A 64 -8.14 -4.38 -22.82
N TYR A 65 -7.32 -3.83 -21.93
CA TYR A 65 -7.19 -2.38 -21.74
C TYR A 65 -5.95 -1.78 -22.41
N ASP A 66 -4.94 -2.60 -22.75
CA ASP A 66 -3.66 -2.18 -23.35
C ASP A 66 -3.02 -0.94 -22.66
N PRO A 67 -2.71 -1.02 -21.36
CA PRO A 67 -2.08 0.08 -20.63
C PRO A 67 -0.61 0.25 -21.02
N GLN A 68 -0.06 1.43 -20.72
CA GLN A 68 1.38 1.69 -20.74
C GLN A 68 1.99 1.67 -19.33
N LEU A 69 1.21 1.99 -18.30
CA LEU A 69 1.64 1.89 -16.89
C LEU A 69 0.89 0.76 -16.20
N VAL A 70 1.63 -0.15 -15.57
CA VAL A 70 1.07 -1.21 -14.73
C VAL A 70 1.66 -1.08 -13.32
N PHE A 71 0.82 -0.96 -12.30
CA PHE A 71 1.24 -1.00 -10.90
C PHE A 71 0.84 -2.35 -10.30
N ILE A 72 1.78 -3.05 -9.67
CA ILE A 72 1.54 -4.37 -9.08
C ILE A 72 1.94 -4.34 -7.61
N SER A 73 1.11 -4.95 -6.76
CA SER A 73 1.43 -5.18 -5.36
C SER A 73 1.30 -6.66 -5.01
N TYR A 74 2.41 -7.27 -4.61
CA TYR A 74 2.46 -8.62 -4.07
C TYR A 74 2.69 -8.55 -2.55
N ALA A 75 1.68 -8.93 -1.78
CA ALA A 75 1.63 -8.79 -0.32
C ALA A 75 1.35 -10.11 0.43
N GLN A 76 1.16 -11.23 -0.28
CA GLN A 76 0.86 -12.54 0.32
C GLN A 76 1.92 -12.93 1.36
N GLN A 77 3.19 -12.78 1.01
CA GLN A 77 4.31 -13.12 1.89
C GLN A 77 4.36 -12.26 3.16
N TYR A 78 3.99 -10.99 3.06
CA TYR A 78 3.87 -10.11 4.20
C TYR A 78 2.77 -10.59 5.16
N PHE A 79 1.57 -10.86 4.65
CA PHE A 79 0.46 -11.32 5.48
C PHE A 79 0.71 -12.70 6.09
N SER A 80 1.21 -13.65 5.30
CA SER A 80 1.50 -15.00 5.79
C SER A 80 2.58 -15.00 6.86
N THR A 81 3.66 -14.23 6.70
CA THR A 81 4.74 -14.18 7.72
C THR A 81 4.37 -13.34 8.93
N ARG A 82 3.55 -12.29 8.78
CA ARG A 82 3.12 -11.42 9.89
C ARG A 82 2.30 -12.16 10.94
N PHE A 83 1.49 -13.14 10.53
CA PHE A 83 0.52 -13.82 11.40
C PHE A 83 0.75 -15.32 11.59
N THR A 84 1.64 -15.94 10.82
CA THR A 84 1.94 -17.38 10.92
C THR A 84 3.43 -17.61 11.07
N LEU A 85 3.82 -18.39 12.09
CA LEU A 85 5.20 -18.82 12.25
C LEU A 85 5.52 -19.89 11.19
N LEU A 86 6.21 -19.49 10.13
CA LEU A 86 6.61 -20.38 9.05
C LEU A 86 8.03 -20.91 9.29
N PRO A 87 8.29 -22.21 9.06
CA PRO A 87 9.66 -22.73 8.98
C PRO A 87 10.49 -21.94 7.96
N GLU A 88 11.79 -21.80 8.20
CA GLU A 88 12.69 -21.05 7.31
C GLU A 88 12.55 -21.50 5.85
N ILE A 89 12.58 -22.81 5.61
CA ILE A 89 12.49 -23.38 4.28
C ILE A 89 11.19 -23.00 3.56
N THR A 90 10.06 -22.99 4.28
CA THR A 90 8.76 -22.59 3.74
C THR A 90 8.74 -21.10 3.43
N ARG A 91 9.34 -20.28 4.30
CA ARG A 91 9.42 -18.82 4.10
C ARG A 91 10.31 -18.46 2.91
N GLN A 92 11.47 -19.11 2.78
CA GLN A 92 12.37 -18.93 1.65
C GLN A 92 11.70 -19.35 0.33
N ALA A 93 11.00 -20.50 0.30
CA ALA A 93 10.24 -20.94 -0.87
C ALA A 93 9.14 -19.94 -1.27
N MET A 94 8.49 -19.30 -0.30
CA MET A 94 7.49 -18.26 -0.53
C MET A 94 8.10 -16.99 -1.14
N TYR A 95 9.28 -16.59 -0.68
CA TYR A 95 10.03 -15.48 -1.28
C TYR A 95 10.47 -15.81 -2.71
N ASP A 96 10.96 -17.03 -2.95
CA ASP A 96 11.34 -17.45 -4.30
C ASP A 96 10.13 -17.48 -5.24
N ALA A 97 8.96 -17.89 -4.74
CA ALA A 97 7.72 -17.92 -5.52
C ALA A 97 7.25 -16.53 -5.97
N VAL A 98 7.37 -15.48 -5.15
CA VAL A 98 6.99 -14.13 -5.59
C VAL A 98 7.91 -13.60 -6.68
N PHE A 99 9.22 -13.88 -6.62
CA PHE A 99 10.14 -13.50 -7.70
C PHE A 99 9.93 -14.32 -8.98
N ALA A 100 9.53 -15.59 -8.85
CA ALA A 100 9.10 -16.39 -9.99
C ALA A 100 7.82 -15.81 -10.65
N GLU A 101 6.86 -15.31 -9.87
CA GLU A 101 5.67 -14.62 -10.38
C GLU A 101 6.02 -13.31 -11.09
N ILE A 102 6.97 -12.53 -10.55
CA ILE A 102 7.48 -11.32 -11.21
C ILE A 102 8.09 -11.65 -12.57
N ASP A 103 8.92 -12.69 -12.65
CA ASP A 103 9.52 -13.14 -13.90
C ASP A 103 8.47 -13.65 -14.89
N ARG A 104 7.45 -14.37 -14.41
CA ARG A 104 6.30 -14.81 -15.23
C ARG A 104 5.56 -13.60 -15.80
N PHE A 105 5.21 -12.62 -14.96
CA PHE A 105 4.55 -11.39 -15.40
C PHE A 105 5.38 -10.68 -16.46
N LYS A 106 6.68 -10.48 -16.22
CA LYS A 106 7.61 -9.85 -17.16
C LYS A 106 7.63 -10.56 -18.52
N LYS A 107 7.75 -11.89 -18.52
CA LYS A 107 7.82 -12.70 -19.75
C LYS A 107 6.52 -12.65 -20.55
N GLN A 108 5.37 -12.72 -19.88
CA GLN A 108 4.08 -12.79 -20.56
C GLN A 108 3.55 -11.41 -21.00
N SER A 109 3.79 -10.37 -20.21
CA SER A 109 3.35 -9.00 -20.54
C SER A 109 4.30 -8.29 -21.52
N GLY A 110 5.59 -8.65 -21.52
CA GLY A 110 6.62 -7.92 -22.25
C GLY A 110 6.99 -6.58 -21.63
N PHE A 111 6.47 -6.24 -20.45
CA PHE A 111 6.78 -4.97 -19.79
C PHE A 111 8.20 -4.98 -19.20
N PRO A 112 8.97 -3.90 -19.37
CA PRO A 112 10.06 -3.57 -18.47
C PRO A 112 9.53 -3.44 -17.03
N VAL A 113 10.16 -4.12 -16.08
CA VAL A 113 9.72 -4.15 -14.67
C VAL A 113 10.73 -3.46 -13.78
N VAL A 114 10.26 -2.57 -12.91
CA VAL A 114 10.99 -2.02 -11.77
C VAL A 114 10.39 -2.62 -10.51
N VAL A 115 11.20 -3.34 -9.73
CA VAL A 115 10.76 -4.02 -8.51
C VAL A 115 11.30 -3.28 -7.29
N VAL A 116 10.46 -3.08 -6.28
CA VAL A 116 10.81 -2.45 -5.00
C VAL A 116 10.38 -3.39 -3.88
N GLY A 117 11.31 -3.78 -3.02
CA GLY A 117 10.98 -4.47 -1.77
C GLY A 117 10.59 -3.45 -0.70
N THR A 118 9.58 -3.71 0.12
CA THR A 118 9.14 -2.71 1.12
C THR A 118 9.86 -2.79 2.46
N GLY A 119 10.79 -3.74 2.62
CA GLY A 119 11.64 -3.88 3.80
C GLY A 119 11.55 -5.25 4.46
N ASP A 120 12.55 -5.57 5.26
CA ASP A 120 12.69 -6.86 5.95
C ASP A 120 11.65 -7.00 7.07
N MET A 121 11.33 -8.25 7.39
CA MET A 121 10.48 -8.66 8.51
C MET A 121 11.32 -9.44 9.52
N ILE A 122 11.07 -9.24 10.81
CA ILE A 122 11.76 -9.92 11.92
C ILE A 122 10.77 -10.48 12.94
N PRO A 123 11.16 -11.49 13.74
CA PRO A 123 10.30 -12.00 14.81
C PRO A 123 9.95 -10.93 15.84
N VAL A 124 8.73 -11.01 16.39
CA VAL A 124 8.31 -10.18 17.51
C VAL A 124 9.11 -10.57 18.76
N ALA A 125 9.80 -9.59 19.34
CA ALA A 125 10.51 -9.71 20.62
C ALA A 125 9.59 -9.48 21.82
N GLY A 126 8.54 -8.67 21.65
CA GLY A 126 7.56 -8.39 22.70
C GLY A 126 6.55 -7.32 22.31
N SER A 127 5.67 -7.00 23.26
CA SER A 127 4.65 -5.96 23.09
C SER A 127 4.78 -4.87 24.15
N ILE A 128 4.50 -3.62 23.76
CA ILE A 128 4.52 -2.45 24.64
C ILE A 128 3.08 -2.08 24.98
N ASP A 129 2.73 -2.07 26.26
CA ASP A 129 1.39 -1.79 26.75
C ASP A 129 1.30 -0.37 27.32
N LEU A 130 0.56 0.50 26.63
CA LEU A 130 0.31 1.88 27.02
C LEU A 130 -1.13 2.10 27.52
N SER A 131 -1.87 1.03 27.82
CA SER A 131 -3.27 1.13 28.27
C SER A 131 -3.44 1.74 29.67
N LYS A 132 -2.35 1.89 30.43
CA LYS A 132 -2.33 2.43 31.79
C LYS A 132 -2.05 3.93 31.87
N LEU A 133 -1.86 4.60 30.73
CA LEU A 133 -1.64 6.04 30.71
C LEU A 133 -2.93 6.76 31.07
N ASP A 134 -2.80 7.90 31.75
CA ASP A 134 -3.91 8.84 31.94
C ASP A 134 -4.31 9.48 30.60
N GLY A 135 -3.31 9.78 29.77
CA GLY A 135 -3.48 10.23 28.40
C GLY A 135 -3.86 9.12 27.41
N LEU A 136 -4.08 9.50 26.16
CA LEU A 136 -4.47 8.58 25.09
C LEU A 136 -3.25 8.15 24.26
N ALA A 137 -3.03 6.84 24.17
CA ALA A 137 -2.08 6.24 23.24
C ALA A 137 -2.80 5.58 22.06
N ILE A 138 -2.32 5.83 20.84
CA ILE A 138 -2.88 5.29 19.60
C ILE A 138 -1.78 4.64 18.78
N SER A 139 -1.96 3.36 18.47
CA SER A 139 -1.16 2.63 17.48
C SER A 139 -2.10 1.98 16.48
N SER A 140 -1.81 2.10 15.17
CA SER A 140 -2.65 1.47 14.15
C SER A 140 -2.40 -0.04 14.11
N SER A 141 -3.36 -0.81 13.57
CA SER A 141 -3.17 -2.25 13.36
C SER A 141 -2.07 -2.56 12.32
N TRP A 142 -1.68 -1.55 11.54
CA TRP A 142 -0.75 -1.70 10.42
C TRP A 142 0.65 -1.21 10.74
N ALA A 143 0.77 -0.20 11.62
CA ALA A 143 2.03 0.29 12.15
C ALA A 143 2.37 -0.42 13.47
N THR A 144 3.63 -0.77 13.65
CA THR A 144 4.09 -1.50 14.84
C THR A 144 5.10 -0.69 15.64
N ARG A 145 5.91 0.11 14.94
CA ARG A 145 6.99 0.90 15.52
C ARG A 145 6.54 2.20 16.19
N TYR A 146 5.41 2.75 15.78
CA TYR A 146 5.02 4.12 16.15
C TYR A 146 3.68 4.15 16.88
N ALA A 147 3.62 4.87 17.99
CA ALA A 147 2.40 5.18 18.71
C ALA A 147 2.28 6.68 18.98
N GLY A 148 1.13 7.26 18.66
CA GLY A 148 0.80 8.65 18.95
C GLY A 148 0.30 8.80 20.39
N LEU A 149 0.77 9.83 21.07
CA LEU A 149 0.44 10.15 22.45
C LEU A 149 -0.28 11.52 22.49
N TYR A 150 -1.43 11.55 23.15
CA TYR A 150 -2.28 12.75 23.27
C TYR A 150 -2.59 13.05 24.72
N GLY A 151 -2.37 14.29 25.14
CA GLY A 151 -2.73 14.75 26.49
C GLY A 151 -2.07 13.96 27.61
N ILE A 152 -0.84 13.46 27.41
CA ILE A 152 -0.08 12.71 28.40
C ILE A 152 0.36 13.60 29.57
N SER A 153 0.22 13.08 30.79
CA SER A 153 0.63 13.75 32.02
C SER A 153 2.16 13.70 32.24
N GLU A 154 2.68 14.45 33.23
CA GLU A 154 4.09 14.30 33.63
C GLU A 154 4.38 12.89 34.16
N ALA A 155 3.43 12.28 34.89
CA ALA A 155 3.53 10.93 35.39
C ALA A 155 3.53 9.89 34.26
N ASP A 156 2.70 10.09 33.22
CA ASP A 156 2.72 9.27 32.00
C ASP A 156 4.09 9.33 31.33
N MET A 157 4.65 10.53 31.16
CA MET A 157 5.96 10.71 30.54
C MET A 157 7.07 10.03 31.34
N ASP A 158 7.04 10.13 32.67
CA ASP A 158 7.99 9.45 33.55
C ASP A 158 7.85 7.92 33.51
N TYR A 159 6.63 7.40 33.36
CA TYR A 159 6.39 5.98 33.14
C TYR A 159 6.93 5.53 31.78
N ILE A 160 6.62 6.25 30.71
CA ILE A 160 7.06 5.95 29.34
C ILE A 160 8.58 5.90 29.25
N LYS A 161 9.29 6.85 29.85
CA LYS A 161 10.76 6.90 29.87
C LYS A 161 11.42 5.70 30.57
N LYS A 162 10.69 4.99 31.43
CA LYS A 162 11.16 3.79 32.15
C LYS A 162 10.91 2.49 31.37
N ILE A 163 10.18 2.54 30.25
CA ILE A 163 9.95 1.37 29.41
C ILE A 163 11.17 1.14 28.52
N ASP A 164 11.96 0.12 28.85
CA ASP A 164 13.18 -0.25 28.10
C ASP A 164 12.92 -0.54 26.62
N GLN A 165 11.71 -0.95 26.26
CA GLN A 165 11.33 -1.27 24.89
C GLN A 165 11.06 -0.02 24.04
N ILE A 166 10.98 1.18 24.63
CA ILE A 166 10.83 2.44 23.90
C ILE A 166 12.22 2.98 23.59
N GLU A 167 12.49 3.18 22.31
CA GLU A 167 13.76 3.75 21.83
C GLU A 167 13.81 5.25 22.09
N ARG A 168 12.71 5.94 21.80
CA ARG A 168 12.61 7.40 21.94
C ARG A 168 11.17 7.88 22.01
N VAL A 169 11.01 9.08 22.52
CA VAL A 169 9.76 9.87 22.49
C VAL A 169 10.06 11.17 21.77
N VAL A 170 9.30 11.48 20.73
CA VAL A 170 9.56 12.62 19.84
C VAL A 170 8.41 13.61 19.93
N GLY A 171 8.70 14.88 20.20
CA GLY A 171 7.69 15.93 20.23
C GLY A 171 7.21 16.34 18.84
N LYS A 172 5.98 16.84 18.76
CA LYS A 172 5.37 17.38 17.53
C LYS A 172 6.27 18.35 16.76
N GLU A 173 6.95 19.25 17.46
CA GLU A 173 7.83 20.26 16.84
C GLU A 173 9.07 19.63 16.18
N GLU A 174 9.71 18.65 16.85
CA GLU A 174 10.81 17.90 16.23
C GLU A 174 10.31 17.15 14.99
N PHE A 175 9.10 16.59 15.09
CA PHE A 175 8.46 15.89 14.00
C PHE A 175 8.26 16.80 12.77
N LEU A 176 7.65 17.97 12.96
CA LEU A 176 7.45 18.98 11.92
C LEU A 176 8.77 19.40 11.27
N SER A 177 9.80 19.64 12.09
CA SER A 177 11.11 20.08 11.62
C SER A 177 11.78 19.08 10.67
N ILE A 178 11.60 17.77 10.86
CA ILE A 178 12.25 16.75 10.02
C ILE A 178 11.74 16.80 8.59
N PHE A 179 10.45 17.04 8.42
CA PHE A 179 9.77 17.04 7.12
C PHE A 179 9.52 18.44 6.57
N HIS A 180 10.08 19.48 7.20
CA HIS A 180 9.84 20.89 6.86
C HIS A 180 8.34 21.23 6.82
N GLY A 181 7.58 20.66 7.76
CA GLY A 181 6.15 20.89 7.91
C GLY A 181 5.85 22.28 8.47
N LYS A 182 4.68 22.81 8.14
CA LYS A 182 4.13 24.04 8.70
C LYS A 182 3.32 23.74 9.97
N PRO A 183 3.03 24.74 10.81
CA PRO A 183 2.16 24.55 11.96
C PRO A 183 0.80 23.91 11.61
N GLU A 184 0.22 24.27 10.46
CA GLU A 184 -1.04 23.70 9.98
C GLU A 184 -0.93 22.18 9.65
N ASP A 185 0.24 21.71 9.21
CA ASP A 185 0.48 20.28 8.97
C ASP A 185 0.51 19.48 10.29
N GLY A 186 0.62 20.18 11.43
CA GLY A 186 0.66 19.63 12.78
C GLY A 186 -0.70 19.27 13.38
N GLU A 187 -1.82 19.67 12.76
CA GLU A 187 -3.17 19.47 13.30
C GLU A 187 -3.51 18.00 13.54
N ARG A 188 -3.08 17.12 12.62
CA ARG A 188 -3.28 15.67 12.73
C ARG A 188 -2.23 14.97 13.59
N LEU A 189 -1.13 15.63 13.91
CA LEU A 189 -0.03 15.02 14.65
C LEU A 189 -0.40 14.78 16.12
N PRO A 190 0.08 13.69 16.72
CA PRO A 190 0.06 13.54 18.17
C PRO A 190 0.96 14.58 18.84
N ASP A 191 0.74 14.81 20.14
CA ASP A 191 1.59 15.71 20.92
C ASP A 191 3.02 15.15 21.00
N TYR A 192 3.11 13.83 21.13
CA TYR A 192 4.35 13.08 21.04
C TYR A 192 4.18 11.78 20.26
N LEU A 193 5.25 11.30 19.63
CA LEU A 193 5.33 9.97 19.06
C LEU A 193 6.26 9.11 19.91
N ALA A 194 5.74 8.02 20.47
CA ALA A 194 6.57 6.96 21.02
C ALA A 194 7.07 6.04 19.90
N VAL A 195 8.37 5.75 19.93
CA VAL A 195 9.04 4.92 18.94
C VAL A 195 9.59 3.68 19.65
N SER A 196 9.16 2.49 19.23
CA SER A 196 9.62 1.24 19.83
C SER A 196 11.06 0.90 19.43
N ARG A 197 11.74 0.03 20.19
CA ARG A 197 12.96 -0.65 19.74
C ARG A 197 12.61 -1.75 18.73
N GLN A 198 13.61 -2.19 17.96
CA GLN A 198 13.46 -3.23 16.96
C GLN A 198 12.85 -4.50 17.54
N GLY A 199 11.87 -5.08 16.83
CA GLY A 199 11.18 -6.30 17.24
C GLY A 199 10.05 -6.08 18.25
N PHE A 200 9.88 -4.87 18.80
CA PHE A 200 8.77 -4.55 19.70
C PHE A 200 7.63 -3.83 18.97
N ALA A 201 6.39 -4.20 19.30
CA ALA A 201 5.19 -3.57 18.78
C ALA A 201 4.35 -2.98 19.91
N PHE A 202 3.76 -1.79 19.70
CA PHE A 202 2.75 -1.26 20.62
C PHE A 202 1.48 -2.12 20.57
N LYS A 203 0.90 -2.45 21.71
CA LYS A 203 -0.38 -3.16 21.75
C LYS A 203 -1.46 -2.30 21.12
N SER A 204 -2.09 -2.82 20.07
CA SER A 204 -3.30 -2.28 19.46
C SER A 204 -4.42 -3.30 19.56
N HIS A 205 -5.60 -2.95 19.04
CA HIS A 205 -6.74 -3.84 18.85
C HIS A 205 -6.46 -4.84 17.71
N TYR A 206 -5.33 -5.52 17.74
CA TYR A 206 -4.97 -6.53 16.75
C TYR A 206 -5.95 -7.69 16.85
N LEU A 207 -6.65 -7.97 15.75
CA LEU A 207 -7.57 -9.11 15.67
C LEU A 207 -6.84 -10.45 15.60
N ARG A 208 -5.52 -10.44 15.37
CA ARG A 208 -4.65 -11.62 15.35
C ARG A 208 -3.30 -11.29 15.99
N GLN A 209 -2.71 -12.27 16.65
CA GLN A 209 -1.39 -12.14 17.25
C GLN A 209 -0.33 -11.94 16.16
N LEU A 210 0.52 -10.94 16.35
CA LEU A 210 1.69 -10.70 15.50
C LEU A 210 2.80 -11.69 15.88
N VAL A 211 3.39 -12.33 14.88
CA VAL A 211 4.59 -13.18 15.04
C VAL A 211 5.82 -12.58 14.37
N MET A 212 5.62 -11.75 13.35
CA MET A 212 6.67 -10.96 12.70
C MET A 212 6.25 -9.49 12.59
N VAL A 213 7.22 -8.58 12.66
CA VAL A 213 7.06 -7.12 12.50
C VAL A 213 8.11 -6.59 11.52
N PRO A 214 7.87 -5.44 10.88
CA PRO A 214 8.89 -4.78 10.07
C PRO A 214 10.19 -4.55 10.85
N ALA A 215 11.32 -4.78 10.19
CA ALA A 215 12.65 -4.48 10.68
C ALA A 215 12.95 -2.96 10.63
N TYR A 216 14.19 -2.61 10.96
CA TYR A 216 14.70 -1.26 10.73
C TYR A 216 15.01 -1.12 9.25
N ASN A 217 14.03 -0.61 8.52
CA ASN A 217 14.06 -0.48 7.08
C ASN A 217 14.31 0.98 6.70
N ASP A 218 15.40 1.57 7.19
CA ASP A 218 15.83 2.92 6.81
C ASP A 218 16.27 3.01 5.34
N VAL A 219 16.68 1.88 4.78
CA VAL A 219 16.90 1.66 3.36
C VAL A 219 16.12 0.43 2.86
N ILE A 220 15.73 0.45 1.58
CA ILE A 220 15.04 -0.67 0.92
C ILE A 220 15.63 -0.99 -0.46
N PRO A 221 15.51 -2.24 -0.94
CA PRO A 221 16.03 -2.63 -2.24
C PRO A 221 15.11 -2.17 -3.39
N VAL A 222 15.71 -1.60 -4.42
CA VAL A 222 15.09 -1.30 -5.72
C VAL A 222 15.91 -2.02 -6.80
N SER A 223 15.25 -2.80 -7.65
CA SER A 223 15.91 -3.56 -8.72
C SER A 223 16.77 -2.64 -9.58
N VAL A 224 17.97 -3.10 -9.97
CA VAL A 224 18.93 -2.28 -10.72
C VAL A 224 18.27 -1.71 -11.98
N ILE A 225 18.22 -0.39 -11.99
CA ILE A 225 17.88 0.46 -13.12
C ILE A 225 19.15 1.18 -13.56
N SER A 226 19.16 1.69 -14.79
CA SER A 226 20.28 2.45 -15.37
C SER A 226 20.59 3.76 -14.66
N GLU A 227 19.68 4.28 -13.84
CA GLU A 227 19.82 5.53 -13.09
C GLU A 227 19.90 5.25 -11.58
N ASP A 228 20.44 6.18 -10.81
CA ASP A 228 20.48 6.06 -9.34
C ASP A 228 19.19 6.60 -8.70
N ILE A 229 18.48 5.75 -7.96
CA ILE A 229 17.39 6.15 -7.06
C ILE A 229 17.98 6.25 -5.66
N ALA A 230 18.06 7.46 -5.11
CA ALA A 230 18.64 7.70 -3.80
C ALA A 230 17.60 7.58 -2.67
N SER A 231 16.34 7.89 -2.97
CA SER A 231 15.20 7.85 -2.05
C SER A 231 13.97 7.22 -2.71
N ILE A 232 13.07 6.64 -1.92
CA ILE A 232 11.78 6.16 -2.41
C ILE A 232 10.96 7.25 -3.13
N THR A 233 11.20 8.52 -2.80
CA THR A 233 10.57 9.66 -3.47
C THR A 233 11.04 9.87 -4.91
N ASP A 234 12.18 9.30 -5.29
CA ASP A 234 12.72 9.44 -6.64
C ASP A 234 12.09 8.44 -7.61
N ILE A 235 11.51 7.34 -7.10
CA ILE A 235 10.93 6.25 -7.88
C ILE A 235 9.87 6.77 -8.85
N SER A 236 8.95 7.62 -8.38
CA SER A 236 7.86 8.10 -9.21
C SER A 236 8.34 8.82 -10.47
N ASN A 237 9.28 9.75 -10.32
CA ASN A 237 9.81 10.52 -11.44
C ASN A 237 10.63 9.63 -12.38
N HIS A 238 11.35 8.65 -11.84
CA HIS A 238 12.04 7.65 -12.65
C HIS A 238 11.07 6.84 -13.53
N ILE A 239 9.94 6.40 -12.97
CA ILE A 239 8.91 5.69 -13.73
C ILE A 239 8.27 6.59 -14.80
N LEU A 240 7.96 7.84 -14.48
CA LEU A 240 7.42 8.81 -15.46
C LEU A 240 8.40 9.06 -16.61
N THR A 241 9.69 9.21 -16.34
CA THR A 241 10.72 9.35 -17.39
C THR A 241 10.76 8.13 -18.31
N ARG A 242 10.61 6.92 -17.77
CA ARG A 242 10.54 5.69 -18.60
C ARG A 242 9.28 5.64 -19.46
N LEU A 243 8.14 6.10 -18.93
CA LEU A 243 6.87 6.14 -19.66
C LEU A 243 6.92 7.06 -20.89
N ASN A 244 7.83 8.03 -20.94
CA ASN A 244 8.05 8.84 -22.14
C ASN A 244 8.55 8.00 -23.34
N ASN A 245 9.15 6.83 -23.08
CA ASN A 245 9.78 5.98 -24.09
C ASN A 245 9.07 4.63 -24.27
N GLY A 246 7.90 4.41 -23.67
CA GLY A 246 7.14 3.18 -23.85
C GLY A 246 6.32 2.76 -22.63
N LYS A 247 6.35 1.46 -22.31
CA LYS A 247 5.59 0.84 -21.23
C LYS A 247 6.50 0.50 -20.05
N VAL A 248 5.96 0.50 -18.84
CA VAL A 248 6.70 0.09 -17.63
C VAL A 248 5.75 -0.43 -16.55
N ALA A 249 6.21 -1.43 -15.83
CA ALA A 249 5.53 -1.94 -14.65
C ALA A 249 6.32 -1.59 -13.38
N LEU A 250 5.65 -1.00 -12.40
CA LEU A 250 6.18 -0.81 -11.05
C LEU A 250 5.60 -1.90 -10.15
N VAL A 251 6.46 -2.75 -9.59
CA VAL A 251 6.08 -3.86 -8.71
C VAL A 251 6.55 -3.59 -7.30
N LEU A 252 5.64 -3.57 -6.34
CA LEU A 252 5.95 -3.55 -4.91
C LEU A 252 5.83 -4.96 -4.33
N VAL A 253 6.85 -5.37 -3.59
CA VAL A 253 6.92 -6.68 -2.94
C VAL A 253 6.96 -6.46 -1.42
N GLU A 254 5.83 -6.67 -0.76
CA GLU A 254 5.73 -6.34 0.66
C GLU A 254 6.49 -7.32 1.56
N GLY A 255 7.16 -6.81 2.59
CA GLY A 255 7.83 -7.65 3.59
C GLY A 255 9.05 -8.40 3.09
N ILE A 256 9.64 -7.93 1.98
CA ILE A 256 10.95 -8.37 1.48
C ILE A 256 11.88 -7.16 1.48
N GLY A 257 12.97 -7.24 2.23
CA GLY A 257 14.05 -6.27 2.22
C GLY A 257 15.31 -6.82 1.58
N ALA A 258 16.45 -6.17 1.87
CA ALA A 258 17.71 -6.40 1.17
C ALA A 258 18.22 -7.84 1.32
N LYS A 259 17.99 -8.45 2.49
CA LYS A 259 18.42 -9.82 2.80
C LYS A 259 17.75 -10.84 1.88
N ASP A 260 16.47 -10.63 1.58
CA ASP A 260 15.64 -11.61 0.89
C ASP A 260 15.32 -11.23 -0.58
N PHE A 261 15.91 -10.15 -1.08
CA PHE A 261 15.70 -9.69 -2.46
C PHE A 261 16.51 -10.53 -3.47
N ARG A 262 15.84 -11.11 -4.48
CA ARG A 262 16.43 -12.18 -5.34
C ARG A 262 17.02 -11.73 -6.67
N ILE A 263 16.82 -10.48 -7.04
CA ILE A 263 17.31 -9.91 -8.31
C ILE A 263 18.31 -8.80 -8.00
N PRO A 264 19.23 -8.46 -8.93
CA PRO A 264 20.17 -7.37 -8.71
C PRO A 264 19.45 -6.09 -8.28
N TYR A 265 19.92 -5.45 -7.22
CA TYR A 265 19.30 -4.24 -6.66
C TYR A 265 20.33 -3.20 -6.22
N LYS A 266 19.86 -1.97 -6.03
CA LYS A 266 20.51 -0.91 -5.26
C LYS A 266 19.63 -0.56 -4.07
N LEU A 267 20.24 -0.04 -3.01
CA LEU A 267 19.52 0.43 -1.84
C LEU A 267 19.17 1.89 -2.02
N CYS A 268 17.95 2.28 -1.65
CA CYS A 268 17.54 3.67 -1.55
C CYS A 268 16.96 3.96 -0.15
N ALA A 269 17.02 5.21 0.26
CA ALA A 269 16.47 5.67 1.52
C ALA A 269 14.94 5.52 1.56
N ASN A 270 14.43 4.93 2.64
CA ASN A 270 13.01 4.69 2.92
C ASN A 270 12.51 5.57 4.07
N GLY A 271 13.09 6.76 4.21
CA GLY A 271 12.82 7.61 5.36
C GLY A 271 13.59 8.92 5.34
N ARG A 272 13.50 9.66 6.45
CA ARG A 272 14.22 10.90 6.68
C ARG A 272 14.55 11.04 8.16
N GLY A 273 15.82 11.33 8.45
CA GLY A 273 16.30 11.45 9.83
C GLY A 273 16.15 10.11 10.56
N TRP A 274 15.49 10.12 11.72
CA TRP A 274 15.20 8.91 12.48
C TRP A 274 13.95 8.17 12.01
N PHE A 275 13.09 8.81 11.21
CA PHE A 275 11.85 8.23 10.75
C PHE A 275 12.07 7.45 9.46
N TYR A 276 11.56 6.23 9.41
CA TYR A 276 11.46 5.44 8.19
C TYR A 276 10.10 4.75 8.10
N TYR A 277 9.67 4.51 6.87
CA TYR A 277 8.35 3.96 6.60
C TYR A 277 8.29 2.46 6.92
N GLU A 278 7.23 2.06 7.60
CA GLU A 278 6.79 0.65 7.60
C GLU A 278 5.97 0.37 6.31
N PRO A 279 5.86 -0.91 5.88
CA PRO A 279 4.99 -1.30 4.77
C PRO A 279 3.54 -0.86 5.02
N GLY A 280 3.12 0.19 4.30
CA GLY A 280 1.86 0.88 4.55
C GLY A 280 1.57 2.00 3.56
N GLU A 281 0.43 2.66 3.73
CA GLU A 281 -0.08 3.69 2.85
C GLU A 281 0.90 4.84 2.63
N ALA A 282 1.56 5.29 3.69
CA ALA A 282 2.44 6.45 3.62
C ALA A 282 3.69 6.14 2.78
N GLN A 283 4.15 4.88 2.80
CA GLN A 283 5.23 4.40 1.93
C GLN A 283 4.76 4.37 0.47
N TYR A 284 3.59 3.79 0.20
CA TYR A 284 3.03 3.70 -1.16
C TYR A 284 2.82 5.10 -1.74
N LEU A 285 2.23 6.02 -0.96
CA LEU A 285 2.02 7.40 -1.36
C LEU A 285 3.33 8.15 -1.56
N ALA A 286 4.36 7.92 -0.74
CA ALA A 286 5.67 8.51 -0.95
C ALA A 286 6.31 8.04 -2.27
N ILE A 287 6.20 6.75 -2.56
CA ILE A 287 6.67 6.13 -3.81
C ILE A 287 5.90 6.68 -5.01
N THR A 288 4.58 6.80 -4.95
CA THR A 288 3.76 7.17 -6.12
C THR A 288 3.68 8.67 -6.34
N GLN A 289 3.69 9.50 -5.30
CA GLN A 289 3.67 10.96 -5.43
C GLN A 289 5.06 11.57 -5.62
N GLY A 290 6.12 10.82 -5.28
CA GLY A 290 7.49 11.30 -5.35
C GLY A 290 7.82 12.39 -4.34
N LYS A 291 7.11 12.42 -3.22
CA LYS A 291 7.33 13.33 -2.08
C LYS A 291 6.89 12.64 -0.80
N HIS A 292 7.51 12.97 0.33
CA HIS A 292 7.11 12.40 1.62
C HIS A 292 5.66 12.75 1.95
N GLN A 293 4.88 11.73 2.30
CA GLN A 293 3.43 11.84 2.58
C GLN A 293 3.10 11.66 4.05
N PHE A 294 4.00 12.09 4.92
CA PHE A 294 3.90 11.83 6.35
C PHE A 294 2.65 12.49 6.97
N PHE A 295 2.37 13.76 6.63
CA PHE A 295 1.29 14.52 7.26
C PHE A 295 -0.12 14.14 6.78
N ALA A 296 -0.23 13.40 5.67
CA ALA A 296 -1.53 12.96 5.15
C ALA A 296 -2.21 11.99 6.11
N TYR A 297 -1.46 10.99 6.58
CA TYR A 297 -1.92 9.94 7.49
C TYR A 297 -0.79 9.63 8.50
N PRO A 298 -0.53 10.52 9.47
CA PRO A 298 0.62 10.37 10.34
C PRO A 298 0.42 9.19 11.31
N PRO A 299 1.46 8.40 11.62
CA PRO A 299 1.39 7.32 12.60
C PRO A 299 0.80 7.79 13.92
N GLY A 300 -0.12 6.99 14.45
CA GLY A 300 -0.76 7.25 15.71
C GLY A 300 -1.76 8.40 15.70
N TYR A 301 -2.17 8.91 14.53
CA TYR A 301 -3.23 9.91 14.47
C TYR A 301 -4.60 9.35 14.87
N ARG A 302 -5.49 10.25 15.35
CA ARG A 302 -6.87 9.95 15.74
C ARG A 302 -7.79 9.70 14.53
N TYR A 303 -7.50 8.68 13.73
CA TYR A 303 -8.24 8.39 12.49
C TYR A 303 -9.75 8.21 12.70
N TYR A 304 -10.17 7.70 13.85
CA TYR A 304 -11.58 7.47 14.19
C TYR A 304 -12.39 8.77 14.30
N LEU A 305 -11.75 9.93 14.44
CA LEU A 305 -12.43 11.22 14.39
C LEU A 305 -12.84 11.61 12.97
N GLU A 306 -12.23 11.00 11.96
CA GLU A 306 -12.51 11.24 10.53
C GLU A 306 -13.25 10.08 9.86
N ASP A 307 -13.51 9.00 10.61
CA ASP A 307 -14.14 7.76 10.12
C ASP A 307 -15.57 7.63 10.64
N ASP A 308 -16.43 8.55 10.22
CA ASP A 308 -17.85 8.60 10.60
C ASP A 308 -18.80 8.12 9.48
N GLU A 309 -20.10 8.06 9.77
CA GLU A 309 -21.14 7.64 8.83
C GLU A 309 -21.34 8.58 7.62
N ASN A 310 -20.85 9.81 7.71
CA ASN A 310 -20.93 10.83 6.65
C ASN A 310 -19.69 10.85 5.76
N LYS A 311 -18.72 9.98 6.04
CA LYS A 311 -17.49 9.88 5.31
C LYS A 311 -17.70 9.60 3.83
N LYS A 312 -16.94 10.34 3.03
CA LYS A 312 -16.78 10.07 1.60
C LYS A 312 -15.84 8.89 1.40
N TYR A 313 -16.09 8.12 0.36
CA TYR A 313 -15.29 6.94 -0.02
C TYR A 313 -15.36 5.79 1.00
N PRO A 314 -16.56 5.23 1.27
CA PRO A 314 -16.75 4.21 2.31
C PRO A 314 -15.99 2.89 2.05
N PHE A 315 -15.56 2.64 0.82
CA PHE A 315 -14.77 1.45 0.46
C PHE A 315 -13.25 1.65 0.59
N SER A 316 -12.81 2.87 0.89
CA SER A 316 -11.40 3.29 0.90
C SER A 316 -10.77 3.30 2.30
N GLY A 317 -11.30 2.54 3.26
CA GLY A 317 -10.72 2.47 4.61
C GLY A 317 -10.75 3.83 5.32
N TYR A 318 -9.67 4.22 6.00
CA TYR A 318 -9.55 5.52 6.69
C TYR A 318 -9.32 6.72 5.75
N PHE A 319 -9.17 6.51 4.43
CA PHE A 319 -8.96 7.61 3.48
C PHE A 319 -10.24 8.46 3.33
N SER A 320 -10.15 9.76 3.59
CA SER A 320 -11.25 10.72 3.43
C SER A 320 -11.32 11.37 2.04
N THR A 321 -10.25 11.21 1.24
CA THR A 321 -10.12 11.70 -0.14
C THR A 321 -9.30 10.72 -0.97
N ILE A 322 -9.54 10.66 -2.29
CA ILE A 322 -8.62 10.01 -3.21
C ILE A 322 -7.43 10.96 -3.46
N PRO A 323 -6.19 10.58 -3.09
CA PRO A 323 -5.00 11.40 -3.27
C PRO A 323 -4.76 11.77 -4.74
N ASP A 324 -4.43 13.03 -4.93
CA ASP A 324 -4.01 13.59 -6.21
C ASP A 324 -2.49 13.49 -6.40
N ASN A 325 -2.01 13.86 -7.58
CA ASN A 325 -0.59 13.92 -7.94
C ASN A 325 0.21 12.61 -7.78
N THR A 326 -0.48 11.48 -7.60
CA THR A 326 0.06 10.12 -7.66
C THR A 326 0.54 9.77 -9.07
N LEU A 327 1.35 8.73 -9.18
CA LEU A 327 2.02 8.31 -10.42
C LEU A 327 1.03 8.15 -11.59
N GLY A 328 -0.05 7.39 -11.39
CA GLY A 328 -1.08 7.20 -12.41
C GLY A 328 -1.85 8.48 -12.71
N SER A 329 -2.10 9.33 -11.71
CA SER A 329 -2.81 10.60 -11.91
C SER A 329 -2.07 11.56 -12.84
N ARG A 330 -0.74 11.62 -12.72
CA ARG A 330 0.16 12.44 -13.55
C ARG A 330 0.41 11.87 -14.94
N PHE A 331 0.19 10.58 -15.13
CA PHE A 331 0.38 9.94 -16.43
C PHE A 331 -0.84 10.11 -17.33
N SER A 332 -0.61 10.63 -18.54
CA SER A 332 -1.67 10.89 -19.53
C SER A 332 -2.11 9.63 -20.29
N GLY A 333 -1.26 8.61 -20.40
CA GLY A 333 -1.59 7.33 -21.04
C GLY A 333 -2.46 6.42 -20.17
N ARG A 334 -2.80 5.25 -20.71
CA ARG A 334 -3.62 4.24 -20.05
C ARG A 334 -2.82 3.53 -18.96
N SER A 335 -3.45 3.33 -17.81
CA SER A 335 -2.80 2.82 -16.61
C SER A 335 -3.70 1.91 -15.80
N ILE A 336 -3.14 0.83 -15.26
CA ILE A 336 -3.83 -0.09 -14.37
C ILE A 336 -3.03 -0.33 -13.08
N ALA A 337 -3.72 -0.68 -12.00
CA ALA A 337 -3.13 -1.19 -10.77
C ALA A 337 -3.79 -2.50 -10.36
N VAL A 338 -3.01 -3.50 -9.97
CA VAL A 338 -3.52 -4.78 -9.46
C VAL A 338 -2.75 -5.21 -8.22
N GLY A 339 -3.45 -5.63 -7.17
CA GLY A 339 -2.76 -6.05 -5.96
C GLY A 339 -3.60 -6.80 -4.94
N ASN A 340 -2.94 -7.66 -4.18
CA ASN A 340 -3.53 -8.36 -3.03
C ASN A 340 -3.30 -7.59 -1.72
N ARG A 341 -3.25 -6.26 -1.81
CA ARG A 341 -3.23 -5.33 -0.68
C ARG A 341 -4.50 -4.48 -0.73
N SER A 342 -5.45 -4.79 0.13
CA SER A 342 -6.75 -4.12 0.12
C SER A 342 -6.61 -2.63 0.39
N MET A 343 -7.46 -1.83 -0.27
CA MET A 343 -7.55 -0.38 -0.25
C MET A 343 -6.43 0.35 -1.01
N PHE A 344 -5.29 -0.28 -1.25
CA PHE A 344 -4.11 0.46 -1.69
C PHE A 344 -4.12 0.78 -3.19
N MET A 345 -4.63 -0.11 -4.03
CA MET A 345 -4.51 0.05 -5.48
C MET A 345 -5.29 1.27 -5.95
N HIS A 346 -6.52 1.44 -5.47
CA HIS A 346 -7.34 2.59 -5.86
C HIS A 346 -7.01 3.88 -5.09
N THR A 347 -6.44 3.81 -3.90
CA THR A 347 -6.14 5.02 -3.10
C THR A 347 -4.72 5.54 -3.24
N THR A 348 -3.75 4.73 -3.66
CA THR A 348 -2.33 5.17 -3.63
C THR A 348 -1.71 5.33 -5.00
N THR A 349 -2.26 4.72 -6.05
CA THR A 349 -1.62 4.67 -7.36
C THR A 349 -2.10 5.75 -8.32
N GLY A 350 -3.39 6.11 -8.24
CA GLY A 350 -4.09 7.02 -9.16
C GLY A 350 -4.24 6.52 -10.59
N THR A 351 -4.16 5.22 -10.82
CA THR A 351 -4.35 4.62 -12.16
C THR A 351 -5.79 4.76 -12.65
N ASP A 352 -6.02 4.48 -13.93
CA ASP A 352 -7.35 4.60 -14.54
C ASP A 352 -8.28 3.49 -14.06
N ILE A 353 -7.73 2.27 -13.99
CA ILE A 353 -8.39 1.09 -13.42
C ILE A 353 -7.53 0.57 -12.26
N ALA A 354 -8.16 0.19 -11.16
CA ALA A 354 -7.54 -0.52 -10.06
C ALA A 354 -8.35 -1.77 -9.73
N ILE A 355 -7.70 -2.93 -9.60
CA ILE A 355 -8.32 -4.15 -9.08
C ILE A 355 -7.53 -4.60 -7.86
N GLU A 356 -8.24 -4.85 -6.77
CA GLU A 356 -7.62 -5.28 -5.52
C GLU A 356 -8.45 -6.34 -4.82
N CYS A 357 -7.79 -7.06 -3.90
CA CYS A 357 -8.52 -7.86 -2.95
C CYS A 357 -9.47 -6.99 -2.12
N PHE A 358 -10.68 -7.48 -1.91
CA PHE A 358 -11.60 -6.89 -0.94
C PHE A 358 -11.59 -7.78 0.30
N ALA A 359 -10.61 -7.52 1.17
CA ALA A 359 -10.46 -8.23 2.43
C ALA A 359 -10.45 -7.25 3.60
N ARG A 360 -11.06 -7.64 4.71
CA ARG A 360 -11.08 -6.87 5.94
C ARG A 360 -10.58 -7.76 7.06
N ASN A 361 -9.44 -7.41 7.65
CA ASN A 361 -8.82 -8.19 8.74
C ASN A 361 -8.56 -9.66 8.37
N LEU A 362 -8.07 -9.90 7.14
CA LEU A 362 -7.86 -11.22 6.53
C LEU A 362 -9.13 -12.05 6.28
N TYR A 363 -10.32 -11.46 6.45
CA TYR A 363 -11.56 -12.06 5.97
C TYR A 363 -11.76 -11.67 4.52
N ASN A 364 -11.77 -12.67 3.64
CA ASN A 364 -12.00 -12.50 2.21
C ASN A 364 -13.47 -12.14 1.96
N GLN A 365 -13.72 -10.95 1.43
CA GLN A 365 -15.04 -10.45 1.05
C GLN A 365 -15.19 -10.39 -0.49
N GLY A 366 -14.20 -10.86 -1.25
CA GLY A 366 -14.21 -10.86 -2.71
C GLY A 366 -13.16 -9.92 -3.31
N CYS A 367 -13.55 -9.21 -4.36
CA CYS A 367 -12.70 -8.29 -5.12
C CYS A 367 -13.34 -6.90 -5.23
N LEU A 368 -12.51 -5.87 -5.32
CA LEU A 368 -12.93 -4.52 -5.63
C LEU A 368 -12.23 -4.06 -6.91
N GLY A 369 -13.00 -3.76 -7.94
CA GLY A 369 -12.55 -3.01 -9.11
C GLY A 369 -12.94 -1.54 -8.97
N VAL A 370 -12.07 -0.61 -9.34
CA VAL A 370 -12.35 0.81 -9.38
C VAL A 370 -11.96 1.36 -10.74
N VAL A 371 -12.89 2.05 -11.40
CA VAL A 371 -12.64 2.80 -12.63
C VAL A 371 -12.64 4.28 -12.26
N HIS A 372 -11.45 4.89 -12.19
CA HIS A 372 -11.30 6.31 -11.96
C HIS A 372 -11.48 7.13 -13.23
N ARG A 373 -11.02 6.58 -14.36
CA ARG A 373 -10.99 7.22 -15.69
C ARG A 373 -11.31 6.20 -16.77
N ASP A 374 -12.28 6.51 -17.61
CA ASP A 374 -12.66 5.75 -18.81
C ASP A 374 -12.49 6.57 -20.10
N ASP A 375 -12.30 7.89 -19.98
CA ASP A 375 -12.08 8.84 -21.08
C ASP A 375 -10.86 8.49 -21.96
N LYS A 376 -9.82 7.91 -21.36
CA LYS A 376 -8.60 7.48 -22.07
C LYS A 376 -8.79 6.27 -22.98
N TYR A 377 -9.86 5.50 -22.79
CA TYR A 377 -10.15 4.33 -23.61
C TYR A 377 -10.71 4.75 -24.99
N GLU A 378 -11.61 5.74 -24.99
CA GLU A 378 -12.30 6.23 -26.20
C GLU A 378 -11.37 6.99 -27.15
N MET A 379 -10.31 7.63 -26.65
CA MET A 379 -9.32 8.33 -27.48
C MET A 379 -8.61 7.40 -28.48
N THR A 380 -8.53 6.10 -28.20
CA THR A 380 -7.89 5.08 -29.05
C THR A 380 -8.88 4.16 -29.77
N ALA A 381 -10.10 4.00 -29.27
CA ALA A 381 -11.12 3.12 -29.86
C ALA A 381 -11.70 3.62 -31.21
N SER A 382 -11.37 4.84 -31.64
CA SER A 382 -11.81 5.41 -32.92
C SER A 382 -11.29 4.66 -34.17
N LYS A 383 -10.39 3.68 -34.02
CA LYS A 383 -9.86 2.90 -35.16
C LYS A 383 -10.32 1.46 -35.28
N GLU A 384 -10.81 0.78 -34.24
CA GLU A 384 -10.96 -0.69 -34.31
C GLU A 384 -12.32 -1.27 -33.86
N TRP A 385 -13.16 -0.54 -33.12
CA TRP A 385 -14.44 -1.12 -32.64
C TRP A 385 -15.66 -0.89 -33.55
N ARG A 386 -15.49 -0.22 -34.71
CA ARG A 386 -16.58 -0.03 -35.70
C ARG A 386 -16.54 -1.04 -36.86
N ALA A 387 -15.74 -2.10 -36.77
CA ALA A 387 -15.55 -3.09 -37.84
C ALA A 387 -15.86 -4.54 -37.43
N LEU A 388 -16.57 -4.75 -36.33
CA LEU A 388 -17.26 -5.98 -35.97
C LEU A 388 -18.70 -5.63 -35.58
#